data_AF-A0A348XW46-F1
#
_entry.id   AF-A0A348XW46-F1
#
_cell.length_a   1.000
_cell.length_b   1.000
_cell.length_c   1.000
_cell.angle_alpha   90.00
_cell.angle_beta   90.00
_cell.angle_gamma   90.00
#
_symmetry.space_group_name_H-M   'P 1'
#
loop_
_entity.id
_entity.type
_entity.pdbx_description
1 polymer ?
#
loop_
_entity_poly.entity_id
_entity_poly.type
_entity_poly.pdbx_seq_one_letter_code
_entity_poly.pdbx_strand_id
1 'polypeptide(L)'
;MYMYYIFTNMEGEYSMRKVISKILGGTLFFCMTMPTILALASEDSSGLKLQENGYEQSELINDATTIENVDWYIDREGDVPISFEKNGDVVTYQYNENLQRTSKSINDMQIATYTYIGINVASEKTAQYEINYVYGQNEKEIYPYGFSYNGESYFYGYDGNCIRYIYNMEHAIVAEYVYGAHLDLIGVYNYDENGELITEAGNYVGDINSIRGYGMFYDKETGFYYLAGQYYIPRLATFWEVETQLNLEKSDIAVLWGQEDAMLLYYQLMNNSDHGKDIEYNYNGNGWCSALSDAEVISRLIYGECGYEGSGYEASGYYAQRKAVGWVLQNRYDYSSNRFPNNFKEIAMQTDEFKVISGPNNATAIARKGILRESGSWAECTKIAASLMCSFNASEFSAMISKPSGFSNQMFFVSLGVWNAGYNAGNSTLNGNAVQNIILNIGNVENPNVFFNFLDI
;
A
#
# COMPACT_ATOMS: atom_id res chain seq x y z
N MET A 1 -41.14 29.79 31.40
CA MET A 1 -40.31 29.73 32.62
C MET A 1 -39.56 28.42 32.56
N TYR A 2 -38.38 28.46 31.95
CA TYR A 2 -37.49 27.30 31.77
C TYR A 2 -36.74 27.05 33.08
N MET A 3 -36.70 25.80 33.53
CA MET A 3 -35.89 25.38 34.66
C MET A 3 -34.62 24.72 34.13
N TYR A 4 -33.49 25.33 34.47
CA TYR A 4 -32.12 24.90 34.22
C TYR A 4 -31.76 23.60 34.98
N TYR A 5 -31.02 22.71 34.33
CA TYR A 5 -30.02 21.81 34.91
C TYR A 5 -28.86 21.76 33.92
N ILE A 6 -27.84 22.61 34.06
CA ILE A 6 -26.56 22.34 34.75
C ILE A 6 -26.02 20.93 34.47
N PHE A 7 -25.27 20.79 33.38
CA PHE A 7 -24.17 19.83 33.29
C PHE A 7 -22.88 20.55 33.66
N THR A 8 -22.40 20.27 34.86
CA THR A 8 -21.07 20.63 35.37
C THR A 8 -19.99 19.84 34.65
N ASN A 9 -18.92 20.56 34.30
CA ASN A 9 -17.61 20.09 33.85
C ASN A 9 -17.17 18.74 34.42
N MET A 10 -16.84 17.80 33.55
CA MET A 10 -15.63 16.99 33.72
C MET A 10 -14.64 17.42 32.65
N GLU A 11 -13.66 18.20 33.09
CA GLU A 11 -12.42 18.45 32.38
C GLU A 11 -11.74 17.10 32.10
N GLY A 12 -11.73 16.72 30.83
CA GLY A 12 -10.90 15.67 30.28
C GLY A 12 -10.22 16.23 29.05
N GLU A 13 -9.24 17.12 29.26
CA GLU A 13 -8.30 17.57 28.25
C GLU A 13 -7.47 16.38 27.72
N TYR A 14 -8.05 15.52 26.88
CA TYR A 14 -7.29 14.64 26.00
C TYR A 14 -7.12 15.31 24.63
N SER A 15 -6.23 16.30 24.65
CA SER A 15 -5.26 16.61 23.59
C SER A 15 -5.77 16.59 22.13
N MET A 16 -6.64 17.54 21.79
CA MET A 16 -6.74 18.11 20.43
C MET A 16 -5.49 18.96 20.04
N ARG A 17 -4.35 18.81 20.74
CA ARG A 17 -3.14 19.66 20.62
C ARG A 17 -1.90 19.00 19.99
N LYS A 18 -2.06 17.93 19.19
CA LYS A 18 -0.95 17.37 18.40
C LYS A 18 -1.21 17.19 16.89
N VAL A 19 -2.36 17.63 16.39
CA VAL A 19 -2.74 17.46 14.97
C VAL A 19 -2.26 18.61 14.06
N ILE A 20 -1.65 19.68 14.60
CA ILE A 20 -1.21 20.85 13.79
C ILE A 20 0.26 21.26 14.08
N SER A 21 1.20 20.32 14.24
CA SER A 21 2.62 20.74 14.32
C SER A 21 3.67 19.81 13.71
N LYS A 22 3.34 18.95 12.74
CA LYS A 22 4.36 18.23 11.94
C LYS A 22 4.36 18.53 10.45
N ILE A 23 3.55 19.49 10.00
CA ILE A 23 3.58 20.01 8.63
C ILE A 23 3.96 21.49 8.69
N LEU A 24 5.25 21.79 8.65
CA LEU A 24 5.78 23.09 8.23
C LEU A 24 7.23 22.91 7.80
N GLY A 25 7.36 22.39 6.58
CA GLY A 25 8.64 22.16 5.92
C GLY A 25 8.46 21.67 4.49
N GLY A 26 7.62 22.34 3.69
CA GLY A 26 7.49 22.09 2.25
C GLY A 26 6.04 21.96 1.77
N THR A 27 5.57 23.02 1.11
CA THR A 27 4.41 23.08 0.19
C THR A 27 3.06 22.54 0.71
N LEU A 28 2.16 23.47 1.07
CA LEU A 28 0.73 23.21 1.22
C LEU A 28 0.19 22.47 -0.02
N PHE A 29 -0.24 21.22 0.14
CA PHE A 29 -1.25 20.61 -0.70
C PHE A 29 -2.49 20.41 0.15
N PHE A 30 -3.53 21.19 -0.18
CA PHE A 30 -4.87 21.05 0.40
C PHE A 30 -5.44 19.71 -0.10
N CYS A 31 -5.28 18.65 0.68
CA CYS A 31 -6.11 17.46 0.51
C CYS A 31 -7.51 17.86 0.97
N MET A 32 -8.41 18.13 0.01
CA MET A 32 -9.84 18.23 0.33
C MET A 32 -10.29 16.83 0.73
N THR A 33 -10.40 16.62 2.03
CA THR A 33 -11.10 15.49 2.62
C THR A 33 -12.47 15.38 1.93
N MET A 34 -12.77 14.18 1.41
CA MET A 34 -14.11 13.76 0.99
C MET A 34 -15.15 14.32 1.99
N PRO A 35 -16.25 14.94 1.52
CA PRO A 35 -17.25 15.48 2.42
C PRO A 35 -17.85 14.32 3.23
N THR A 36 -17.49 14.27 4.50
CA THR A 36 -18.24 13.55 5.51
C THR A 36 -19.65 14.14 5.48
N ILE A 37 -20.64 13.35 5.07
CA ILE A 37 -22.05 13.70 5.25
C ILE A 37 -22.30 13.66 6.76
N LEU A 38 -22.00 14.76 7.44
CA LEU A 38 -22.41 15.01 8.80
C LEU A 38 -23.85 15.53 8.71
N ALA A 39 -24.82 14.64 8.92
CA ALA A 39 -26.22 15.01 9.05
C ALA A 39 -26.41 15.84 10.32
N LEU A 40 -26.11 17.14 10.24
CA LEU A 40 -26.56 18.14 11.20
C LEU A 40 -27.90 18.68 10.70
N ALA A 41 -28.97 18.16 11.29
CA ALA A 41 -30.27 18.82 11.22
C ALA A 41 -30.14 20.19 11.90
N SER A 42 -30.06 21.25 11.10
CA SER A 42 -30.38 22.60 11.55
C SER A 42 -31.55 23.13 10.73
N GLU A 43 -32.66 23.35 11.42
CA GLU A 43 -33.83 24.07 10.92
C GLU A 43 -33.40 25.45 10.39
N ASP A 44 -33.36 25.64 9.07
CA ASP A 44 -34.10 26.75 8.47
C ASP A 44 -34.28 26.56 6.96
N SER A 45 -35.54 26.61 6.57
CA SER A 45 -36.06 26.36 5.24
C SER A 45 -35.97 27.59 4.35
N SER A 46 -35.28 27.49 3.21
CA SER A 46 -35.85 27.86 1.89
C SER A 46 -34.81 27.81 0.78
N GLY A 47 -34.97 26.87 -0.17
CA GLY A 47 -34.59 27.11 -1.56
C GLY A 47 -33.52 26.23 -2.20
N LEU A 48 -33.65 24.90 -2.17
CA LEU A 48 -33.15 24.01 -3.24
C LEU A 48 -33.95 22.71 -3.22
N LYS A 49 -34.82 22.55 -4.21
CA LYS A 49 -35.66 21.34 -4.36
C LYS A 49 -34.81 20.23 -4.97
N LEU A 50 -34.37 19.29 -4.14
CA LEU A 50 -34.05 17.94 -4.60
C LEU A 50 -35.38 17.26 -4.93
N GLN A 51 -35.55 16.78 -6.16
CA GLN A 51 -36.65 15.89 -6.50
C GLN A 51 -36.41 14.56 -5.77
N GLU A 52 -37.21 14.30 -4.74
CA GLU A 52 -37.44 12.96 -4.21
C GLU A 52 -38.01 12.08 -5.31
N ASN A 53 -37.16 11.22 -5.89
CA ASN A 53 -37.64 9.93 -6.36
C ASN A 53 -37.28 8.92 -5.27
N GLY A 54 -38.31 8.39 -4.63
CA GLY A 54 -38.21 7.46 -3.53
C GLY A 54 -37.43 6.23 -3.94
N TYR A 55 -36.29 6.05 -3.30
CA TYR A 55 -35.77 4.71 -3.07
C TYR A 55 -36.50 4.21 -1.83
N GLU A 56 -37.44 3.30 -2.03
CA GLU A 56 -37.77 2.36 -0.97
C GLU A 56 -36.44 1.76 -0.52
N GLN A 57 -36.20 1.84 0.77
CA GLN A 57 -35.10 1.23 1.49
C GLN A 57 -35.27 -0.29 1.37
N SER A 58 -35.03 -0.83 0.17
CA SER A 58 -35.02 -2.25 -0.10
C SER A 58 -33.82 -2.81 0.62
N GLU A 59 -34.09 -3.32 1.82
CA GLU A 59 -33.17 -4.12 2.63
C GLU A 59 -31.75 -3.53 2.69
N LEU A 60 -31.58 -2.56 3.60
CA LEU A 60 -30.33 -2.46 4.32
C LEU A 60 -30.01 -3.87 4.83
N ILE A 61 -29.11 -4.57 4.13
CA ILE A 61 -28.45 -5.76 4.65
C ILE A 61 -27.58 -5.24 5.81
N ASN A 62 -28.22 -5.09 6.98
CA ASN A 62 -27.59 -5.17 8.28
C ASN A 62 -27.11 -6.62 8.45
N ASP A 63 -26.13 -7.01 7.65
CA ASP A 63 -25.40 -8.24 7.86
C ASP A 63 -23.91 -7.95 8.05
N ALA A 64 -23.65 -7.06 9.00
CA ALA A 64 -22.37 -6.98 9.70
C ALA A 64 -22.12 -8.20 10.62
N THR A 65 -22.78 -9.36 10.38
CA THR A 65 -22.72 -10.54 11.25
C THR A 65 -22.55 -11.88 10.56
N THR A 66 -22.44 -11.94 9.24
CA THR A 66 -21.93 -13.14 8.58
C THR A 66 -20.88 -12.78 7.54
N ILE A 67 -19.62 -13.02 7.90
CA ILE A 67 -18.60 -13.42 6.91
C ILE A 67 -19.18 -14.68 6.27
N GLU A 68 -19.99 -14.54 5.22
CA GLU A 68 -20.53 -15.69 4.49
C GLU A 68 -19.34 -16.50 3.99
N ASN A 69 -19.08 -17.63 4.65
CA ASN A 69 -18.17 -18.72 4.31
C ASN A 69 -17.27 -18.42 3.11
N VAL A 70 -16.19 -17.67 3.33
CA VAL A 70 -15.11 -17.62 2.35
C VAL A 70 -13.95 -18.37 2.96
N ASP A 71 -13.79 -19.61 2.52
CA ASP A 71 -12.58 -20.39 2.73
C ASP A 71 -11.47 -19.73 1.90
N TRP A 72 -10.90 -18.62 2.37
CA TRP A 72 -9.78 -17.97 1.69
C TRP A 72 -8.52 -18.80 1.90
N TYR A 73 -8.21 -19.72 0.97
CA TYR A 73 -6.87 -20.27 0.85
C TYR A 73 -6.02 -19.39 -0.07
N ILE A 74 -4.96 -18.83 0.48
CA ILE A 74 -4.06 -17.94 -0.25
C ILE A 74 -2.64 -18.42 -0.03
N ASP A 75 -2.08 -18.97 -1.09
CA ASP A 75 -0.69 -19.41 -1.12
C ASP A 75 0.20 -18.27 -1.64
N ARG A 76 1.48 -18.36 -1.32
CA ARG A 76 2.46 -17.34 -1.62
C ARG A 76 3.80 -17.92 -2.05
N GLU A 77 4.28 -17.46 -3.19
CA GLU A 77 5.64 -17.69 -3.64
C GLU A 77 6.32 -16.37 -3.98
N GLY A 78 7.58 -16.19 -3.55
CA GLY A 78 8.43 -15.09 -3.97
C GLY A 78 7.84 -13.68 -3.88
N ASP A 79 7.23 -13.35 -2.73
CA ASP A 79 6.73 -12.01 -2.38
C ASP A 79 5.33 -11.60 -2.92
N VAL A 80 4.61 -12.46 -3.67
CA VAL A 80 3.25 -12.14 -4.21
C VAL A 80 2.21 -13.25 -3.99
N PRO A 81 0.90 -12.95 -3.94
CA PRO A 81 -0.14 -13.97 -3.79
C PRO A 81 -0.34 -14.79 -5.07
N ILE A 82 -0.46 -16.12 -4.96
CA ILE A 82 -0.62 -17.01 -6.13
C ILE A 82 -2.04 -17.57 -6.31
N SER A 83 -2.90 -17.53 -5.29
CA SER A 83 -4.30 -17.97 -5.36
C SER A 83 -5.24 -17.16 -4.45
N PHE A 84 -6.49 -16.96 -4.85
CA PHE A 84 -7.60 -16.56 -3.98
C PHE A 84 -8.79 -17.46 -4.26
N GLU A 85 -9.49 -17.90 -3.21
CA GLU A 85 -10.76 -18.62 -3.36
C GLU A 85 -11.92 -17.69 -2.97
N LYS A 86 -12.96 -17.66 -3.81
CA LYS A 86 -14.19 -16.89 -3.56
C LYS A 86 -15.38 -17.61 -4.17
N ASN A 87 -16.41 -17.86 -3.37
CA ASN A 87 -17.65 -18.53 -3.79
C ASN A 87 -17.42 -19.90 -4.49
N GLY A 88 -16.36 -20.63 -4.11
CA GLY A 88 -15.96 -21.91 -4.72
C GLY A 88 -15.17 -21.80 -6.02
N ASP A 89 -14.95 -20.60 -6.53
CA ASP A 89 -14.02 -20.34 -7.62
C ASP A 89 -12.62 -20.05 -7.07
N VAL A 90 -11.62 -20.76 -7.59
CA VAL A 90 -10.21 -20.52 -7.29
C VAL A 90 -9.59 -19.67 -8.39
N VAL A 91 -9.31 -18.42 -8.07
CA VAL A 91 -8.60 -17.48 -8.94
C VAL A 91 -7.09 -17.63 -8.70
N THR A 92 -6.34 -17.99 -9.73
CA THR A 92 -4.87 -18.15 -9.64
C THR A 92 -4.13 -17.20 -10.55
N TYR A 93 -2.89 -16.86 -10.18
CA TYR A 93 -2.05 -15.95 -10.95
C TYR A 93 -0.68 -16.53 -11.23
N GLN A 94 -0.10 -16.05 -12.33
CA GLN A 94 1.30 -16.29 -12.67
C GLN A 94 2.03 -14.95 -12.71
N TYR A 95 3.31 -14.94 -12.35
CA TYR A 95 4.14 -13.74 -12.26
C TYR A 95 5.45 -13.90 -13.03
N ASN A 96 6.02 -12.80 -13.52
CA ASN A 96 7.37 -12.77 -14.09
C ASN A 96 8.44 -12.59 -12.99
N GLU A 97 9.70 -12.51 -13.39
CA GLU A 97 10.84 -12.31 -12.48
C GLU A 97 10.77 -10.99 -11.68
N ASN A 98 10.08 -9.98 -12.22
CA ASN A 98 9.83 -8.70 -11.55
C ASN A 98 8.57 -8.73 -10.68
N LEU A 99 7.96 -9.91 -10.47
CA LEU A 99 6.73 -10.12 -9.71
C LEU A 99 5.51 -9.38 -10.28
N GLN A 100 5.49 -9.15 -11.59
CA GLN A 100 4.36 -8.60 -12.30
C GLN A 100 3.45 -9.73 -12.79
N ARG A 101 2.14 -9.60 -12.52
CA ARG A 101 1.14 -10.61 -12.90
C ARG A 101 1.07 -10.79 -14.42
N THR A 102 1.48 -11.92 -14.96
CA THR A 102 1.48 -12.23 -16.39
C THR A 102 0.20 -12.92 -16.87
N SER A 103 -0.48 -13.66 -16.00
CA SER A 103 -1.79 -14.24 -16.33
C SER A 103 -2.68 -14.48 -15.11
N LYS A 104 -3.98 -14.66 -15.37
CA LYS A 104 -5.03 -15.02 -14.40
C LYS A 104 -5.80 -16.23 -14.92
N SER A 105 -6.11 -17.16 -14.02
CA SER A 105 -6.97 -18.32 -14.28
C SER A 105 -8.09 -18.41 -13.25
N ILE A 106 -9.22 -19.02 -13.63
CA ILE A 106 -10.30 -19.43 -12.73
C ILE A 106 -10.44 -20.94 -12.84
N ASN A 107 -10.34 -21.68 -11.74
CA ASN A 107 -10.45 -23.15 -11.71
C ASN A 107 -9.58 -23.81 -12.79
N ASP A 108 -8.29 -23.43 -12.81
CA ASP A 108 -7.26 -23.85 -13.77
C ASP A 108 -7.46 -23.46 -15.24
N MET A 109 -8.53 -22.72 -15.56
CA MET A 109 -8.75 -22.16 -16.89
C MET A 109 -8.18 -20.76 -16.99
N GLN A 110 -7.15 -20.57 -17.80
CA GLN A 110 -6.60 -19.24 -18.08
C GLN A 110 -7.67 -18.36 -18.76
N ILE A 111 -7.99 -17.22 -18.14
CA ILE A 111 -9.01 -16.27 -18.63
C ILE A 111 -8.41 -14.97 -19.16
N ALA A 112 -7.20 -14.60 -18.71
CA ALA A 112 -6.55 -13.37 -19.12
C ALA A 112 -5.02 -13.49 -19.10
N THR A 113 -4.37 -12.76 -20.01
CA THR A 113 -2.93 -12.50 -20.04
C THR A 113 -2.66 -11.01 -20.04
N TYR A 114 -1.53 -10.60 -19.46
CA TYR A 114 -1.19 -9.20 -19.24
C TYR A 114 0.17 -8.84 -19.81
N THR A 115 0.30 -7.62 -20.32
CA THR A 115 1.58 -6.99 -20.64
C THR A 115 1.75 -5.69 -19.85
N TYR A 116 2.98 -5.17 -19.77
CA TYR A 116 3.33 -4.05 -18.89
C TYR A 116 4.11 -2.95 -19.61
N ILE A 117 3.93 -1.72 -19.11
CA ILE A 117 4.78 -0.57 -19.34
C ILE A 117 5.28 -0.06 -17.98
N GLY A 118 6.55 -0.33 -17.67
CA GLY A 118 7.06 -0.15 -16.32
C GLY A 118 6.26 -1.00 -15.32
N ILE A 119 5.71 -0.36 -14.28
CA ILE A 119 4.86 -1.01 -13.26
C ILE A 119 3.40 -1.22 -13.69
N ASN A 120 2.97 -0.54 -14.75
CA ASN A 120 1.55 -0.38 -15.09
C ASN A 120 1.13 -1.42 -16.13
N VAL A 121 -0.08 -1.98 -15.97
CA VAL A 121 -0.65 -2.93 -16.94
C VAL A 121 -0.90 -2.19 -18.26
N ALA A 122 -0.20 -2.58 -19.32
CA ALA A 122 -0.29 -1.98 -20.64
C ALA A 122 -1.43 -2.61 -21.47
N SER A 123 -1.66 -3.91 -21.33
CA SER A 123 -2.80 -4.57 -21.96
C SER A 123 -3.32 -5.74 -21.15
N GLU A 124 -4.62 -6.02 -21.33
CA GLU A 124 -5.28 -7.23 -20.89
C GLU A 124 -5.90 -7.92 -22.11
N LYS A 125 -5.60 -9.20 -22.27
CA LYS A 125 -6.10 -10.01 -23.37
C LYS A 125 -6.83 -11.23 -22.83
N THR A 126 -8.07 -11.41 -23.26
CA THR A 126 -8.92 -12.57 -22.96
C THR A 126 -9.18 -13.36 -24.25
N ALA A 127 -9.99 -14.42 -24.16
CA ALA A 127 -10.45 -15.13 -25.36
C ALA A 127 -11.42 -14.29 -26.21
N GLN A 128 -12.08 -13.30 -25.61
CA GLN A 128 -13.14 -12.52 -26.23
C GLN A 128 -12.67 -11.14 -26.71
N TYR A 129 -11.67 -10.56 -26.05
CA TYR A 129 -11.24 -9.20 -26.33
C TYR A 129 -9.79 -8.90 -25.94
N GLU A 130 -9.29 -7.77 -26.43
CA GLU A 130 -8.04 -7.17 -26.03
C GLU A 130 -8.29 -5.68 -25.74
N ILE A 131 -7.89 -5.24 -24.54
CA ILE A 131 -7.92 -3.84 -24.13
C ILE A 131 -6.47 -3.36 -23.96
N ASN A 132 -6.15 -2.22 -24.56
CA ASN A 132 -4.82 -1.61 -24.46
C ASN A 132 -4.93 -0.29 -23.72
N TYR A 133 -4.30 -0.22 -22.55
CA TYR A 133 -4.32 0.94 -21.67
C TYR A 133 -3.27 1.97 -22.11
N VAL A 134 -3.64 3.24 -22.05
CA VAL A 134 -2.79 4.37 -22.43
C VAL A 134 -2.52 5.21 -21.20
N TYR A 135 -1.25 5.52 -20.95
CA TYR A 135 -0.82 6.33 -19.82
C TYR A 135 -0.25 7.66 -20.30
N GLY A 136 -0.62 8.73 -19.60
CA GLY A 136 -0.01 10.04 -19.71
C GLY A 136 1.14 10.17 -18.72
N GLN A 137 2.00 11.16 -18.96
CA GLN A 137 3.05 11.52 -18.02
C GLN A 137 3.14 13.04 -17.93
N ASN A 138 3.11 13.56 -16.71
CA ASN A 138 3.50 14.94 -16.41
C ASN A 138 4.94 14.96 -15.84
N GLU A 139 5.43 16.11 -15.37
CA GLU A 139 6.82 16.25 -14.92
C GLU A 139 7.27 15.19 -13.90
N LYS A 140 6.35 14.71 -13.05
CA LYS A 140 6.68 13.81 -11.94
C LYS A 140 5.77 12.59 -11.82
N GLU A 141 4.67 12.50 -12.54
CA GLU A 141 3.66 11.47 -12.34
C GLU A 141 3.27 10.81 -13.66
N ILE A 142 3.19 9.49 -13.62
CA ILE A 142 2.58 8.66 -14.67
C ILE A 142 1.15 8.35 -14.24
N TYR A 143 0.18 8.61 -15.10
CA TYR A 143 -1.24 8.44 -14.77
C TYR A 143 -2.00 7.78 -15.92
N PRO A 144 -3.06 7.01 -15.66
CA PRO A 144 -3.90 6.48 -16.74
C PRO A 144 -4.54 7.62 -17.54
N TYR A 145 -4.40 7.60 -18.86
CA TYR A 145 -5.00 8.62 -19.72
C TYR A 145 -6.30 8.10 -20.35
N GLY A 146 -6.32 6.83 -20.72
CA GLY A 146 -7.44 6.20 -21.38
C GLY A 146 -7.11 4.79 -21.79
N PHE A 147 -7.83 4.27 -22.77
CA PHE A 147 -7.59 2.96 -23.35
C PHE A 147 -8.21 2.84 -24.74
N SER A 148 -7.80 1.81 -25.46
CA SER A 148 -8.43 1.38 -26.70
C SER A 148 -9.02 -0.02 -26.55
N TYR A 149 -10.22 -0.18 -27.07
CA TYR A 149 -10.99 -1.42 -27.00
C TYR A 149 -11.82 -1.56 -28.28
N ASN A 150 -11.74 -2.72 -28.96
CA ASN A 150 -12.45 -3.00 -30.21
C ASN A 150 -12.27 -1.96 -31.33
N GLY A 151 -11.09 -1.33 -31.40
CA GLY A 151 -10.79 -0.29 -32.41
C GLY A 151 -11.26 1.11 -32.04
N GLU A 152 -12.01 1.26 -30.95
CA GLU A 152 -12.45 2.54 -30.40
C GLU A 152 -11.49 3.03 -29.31
N SER A 153 -11.45 4.34 -29.09
CA SER A 153 -10.63 4.99 -28.06
C SER A 153 -11.51 5.68 -27.01
N TYR A 154 -11.09 5.55 -25.76
CA TYR A 154 -11.78 6.08 -24.61
C TYR A 154 -10.82 6.82 -23.69
N PHE A 155 -11.34 7.79 -22.93
CA PHE A 155 -10.56 8.64 -22.03
C PHE A 155 -11.11 8.56 -20.61
N TYR A 156 -10.23 8.64 -19.61
CA TYR A 156 -10.66 8.67 -18.21
C TYR A 156 -11.05 10.07 -17.76
N GLY A 157 -12.15 10.15 -17.02
CA GLY A 157 -12.55 11.32 -16.23
C GLY A 157 -12.28 11.09 -14.76
N TYR A 158 -11.78 12.13 -14.09
CA TYR A 158 -11.35 12.06 -12.69
C TYR A 158 -12.25 12.88 -11.77
N ASP A 159 -12.51 12.34 -10.58
CA ASP A 159 -12.97 13.07 -9.41
C ASP A 159 -11.87 13.00 -8.33
N GLY A 160 -11.19 14.12 -8.10
CA GLY A 160 -9.92 14.13 -7.37
C GLY A 160 -8.88 13.24 -8.05
N ASN A 161 -8.35 12.26 -7.32
CA ASN A 161 -7.39 11.28 -7.85
C ASN A 161 -8.07 9.99 -8.36
N CYS A 162 -9.39 9.88 -8.29
CA CYS A 162 -10.13 8.67 -8.65
C CYS A 162 -10.72 8.75 -10.06
N ILE A 163 -10.56 7.68 -10.85
CA ILE A 163 -11.25 7.56 -12.14
C ILE A 163 -12.74 7.34 -11.87
N ARG A 164 -13.55 8.32 -12.25
CA ARG A 164 -15.00 8.37 -12.07
C ARG A 164 -15.76 8.12 -13.37
N TYR A 165 -15.24 8.57 -14.50
CA TYR A 165 -15.95 8.53 -15.78
C TYR A 165 -15.11 7.90 -16.88
N ILE A 166 -15.79 7.37 -17.90
CA ILE A 166 -15.21 7.02 -19.19
C ILE A 166 -15.89 7.88 -20.24
N TYR A 167 -15.09 8.55 -21.06
CA TYR A 167 -15.53 9.33 -22.21
C TYR A 167 -15.18 8.64 -23.52
N ASN A 168 -16.03 8.78 -24.52
CA ASN A 168 -15.71 8.44 -25.91
C ASN A 168 -14.97 9.59 -26.63
N MET A 169 -14.69 9.43 -27.93
CA MET A 169 -14.03 10.44 -28.77
C MET A 169 -14.83 11.74 -28.93
N GLU A 170 -16.15 11.67 -28.81
CA GLU A 170 -17.07 12.81 -28.84
C GLU A 170 -17.16 13.52 -27.48
N HIS A 171 -16.39 13.07 -26.47
CA HIS A 171 -16.43 13.55 -25.08
C HIS A 171 -17.78 13.34 -24.37
N ALA A 172 -18.60 12.39 -24.84
CA ALA A 172 -19.79 11.94 -24.14
C ALA A 172 -19.41 10.91 -23.07
N ILE A 173 -20.08 10.97 -21.90
CA ILE A 173 -19.91 9.98 -20.84
C ILE A 173 -20.57 8.68 -21.30
N VAL A 174 -19.78 7.60 -21.36
CA VAL A 174 -20.25 6.25 -21.72
C VAL A 174 -20.25 5.31 -20.53
N ALA A 175 -19.52 5.64 -19.46
CA ALA A 175 -19.63 4.95 -18.18
C ALA A 175 -19.31 5.86 -16.98
N GLU A 176 -19.88 5.52 -15.83
CA GLU A 176 -19.59 6.12 -14.53
C GLU A 176 -19.36 5.03 -13.47
N TYR A 177 -18.32 5.20 -12.66
CA TYR A 177 -17.99 4.34 -11.54
C TYR A 177 -18.41 4.96 -10.23
N VAL A 178 -19.12 4.23 -9.38
CA VAL A 178 -19.51 4.70 -8.05
C VAL A 178 -18.75 3.92 -7.00
N TYR A 179 -17.98 4.65 -6.18
CA TYR A 179 -17.23 4.10 -5.07
C TYR A 179 -17.85 4.52 -3.75
N GLY A 180 -17.85 3.60 -2.80
CA GLY A 180 -18.07 3.82 -1.39
C GLY A 180 -16.78 4.17 -0.66
N ALA A 181 -16.78 3.94 0.65
CA ALA A 181 -15.57 4.09 1.46
C ALA A 181 -14.47 3.14 0.96
N HIS A 182 -13.21 3.57 1.07
CA HIS A 182 -12.04 2.72 0.84
C HIS A 182 -11.94 2.11 -0.57
N LEU A 183 -12.49 2.79 -1.59
CA LEU A 183 -12.64 2.30 -2.97
C LEU A 183 -13.56 1.09 -3.14
N ASP A 184 -14.48 0.83 -2.21
CA ASP A 184 -15.48 -0.23 -2.42
C ASP A 184 -16.34 0.12 -3.63
N LEU A 185 -16.36 -0.72 -4.66
CA LEU A 185 -17.08 -0.42 -5.89
C LEU A 185 -18.57 -0.73 -5.70
N ILE A 186 -19.39 0.32 -5.55
CA ILE A 186 -20.84 0.24 -5.35
C ILE A 186 -21.56 0.02 -6.68
N GLY A 187 -21.06 0.58 -7.79
CA GLY A 187 -21.78 0.50 -9.06
C GLY A 187 -20.96 0.86 -10.28
N VAL A 188 -21.39 0.30 -11.42
CA VAL A 188 -20.95 0.65 -12.76
C VAL A 188 -22.20 1.03 -13.54
N TYR A 189 -22.29 2.28 -13.98
CA TYR A 189 -23.40 2.78 -14.78
C TYR A 189 -22.90 3.00 -16.21
N ASN A 190 -23.55 2.39 -17.19
CA ASN A 190 -23.21 2.54 -18.60
C ASN A 190 -24.27 3.37 -19.30
N TYR A 191 -23.87 4.18 -20.28
CA TYR A 191 -24.75 5.11 -20.98
C TYR A 191 -24.73 4.85 -22.48
N ASP A 192 -25.88 5.02 -23.12
CA ASP A 192 -26.02 4.90 -24.58
C ASP A 192 -25.53 6.15 -25.32
N GLU A 193 -25.62 6.14 -26.66
CA GLU A 193 -25.21 7.27 -27.51
C GLU A 193 -26.00 8.57 -27.25
N ASN A 194 -27.19 8.47 -26.65
CA ASN A 194 -28.03 9.62 -26.30
C ASN A 194 -27.79 10.10 -24.85
N GLY A 195 -26.93 9.41 -24.10
CA GLY A 195 -26.67 9.68 -22.68
C GLY A 195 -27.73 9.09 -21.75
N GLU A 196 -28.56 8.17 -22.22
CA GLU A 196 -29.54 7.47 -21.40
C GLU A 196 -28.88 6.28 -20.69
N LEU A 197 -29.28 6.04 -19.43
CA LEU A 197 -28.74 4.94 -18.64
C LEU A 197 -29.16 3.59 -19.25
N ILE A 198 -28.18 2.74 -19.53
CA ILE A 198 -28.41 1.38 -19.95
C ILE A 198 -28.68 0.52 -18.72
N THR A 199 -29.87 -0.07 -18.66
CA THR A 199 -30.31 -0.92 -17.53
C THR A 199 -30.30 -2.41 -17.86
N GLU A 200 -30.10 -2.75 -19.12
CA GLU A 200 -29.95 -4.14 -19.57
C GLU A 200 -28.57 -4.68 -19.19
N ALA A 201 -28.50 -5.96 -18.84
CA ALA A 201 -27.24 -6.61 -18.55
C ALA A 201 -26.42 -6.80 -19.85
N GLY A 202 -25.14 -6.47 -19.81
CA GLY A 202 -24.25 -6.58 -20.95
C GLY A 202 -22.78 -6.43 -20.58
N ASN A 203 -21.90 -6.58 -21.57
CA ASN A 203 -20.47 -6.34 -21.44
C ASN A 203 -20.15 -4.96 -22.04
N TYR A 204 -20.53 -3.89 -21.35
CA TYR A 204 -20.29 -2.53 -21.80
C TYR A 204 -18.90 -2.08 -21.43
N VAL A 205 -18.49 -0.94 -21.98
CA VAL A 205 -17.13 -0.42 -21.79
C VAL A 205 -16.77 -0.22 -20.30
N GLY A 206 -17.73 0.18 -19.46
CA GLY A 206 -17.53 0.30 -18.01
C GLY A 206 -17.24 -1.03 -17.33
N ASP A 207 -17.88 -2.11 -17.79
CA ASP A 207 -17.72 -3.46 -17.25
C ASP A 207 -16.41 -4.12 -17.71
N ILE A 208 -16.00 -3.82 -18.94
CA ILE A 208 -14.77 -4.33 -19.56
C ILE A 208 -13.52 -3.67 -18.96
N ASN A 209 -13.57 -2.37 -18.70
CA ASN A 209 -12.40 -1.65 -18.21
C ASN A 209 -12.07 -2.04 -16.75
N SER A 210 -10.83 -2.49 -16.56
CA SER A 210 -10.29 -2.90 -15.27
C SER A 210 -9.55 -1.76 -14.54
N ILE A 211 -9.05 -0.72 -15.22
CA ILE A 211 -8.37 0.39 -14.53
C ILE A 211 -9.42 1.33 -13.91
N ARG A 212 -9.43 1.43 -12.57
CA ARG A 212 -10.49 2.09 -11.80
C ARG A 212 -9.91 3.04 -10.74
N GLY A 213 -10.48 3.07 -9.53
CA GLY A 213 -10.06 3.92 -8.41
C GLY A 213 -8.55 4.05 -8.27
N TYR A 214 -8.07 5.28 -8.10
CA TYR A 214 -6.65 5.67 -8.15
C TYR A 214 -5.86 5.00 -9.29
N GLY A 215 -6.43 4.78 -10.47
CA GLY A 215 -5.72 4.20 -11.59
C GLY A 215 -5.20 2.76 -11.39
N MET A 216 -5.66 2.07 -10.35
CA MET A 216 -5.26 0.69 -10.07
C MET A 216 -6.12 -0.31 -10.86
N PHE A 217 -5.56 -1.49 -11.11
CA PHE A 217 -6.24 -2.54 -11.87
C PHE A 217 -7.21 -3.32 -10.96
N TYR A 218 -8.50 -3.18 -11.19
CA TYR A 218 -9.57 -3.87 -10.47
C TYR A 218 -9.76 -5.30 -11.01
N ASP A 219 -9.68 -6.27 -10.11
CA ASP A 219 -9.92 -7.68 -10.39
C ASP A 219 -11.37 -8.03 -10.04
N LYS A 220 -12.24 -8.13 -11.06
CA LYS A 220 -13.70 -8.28 -10.86
C LYS A 220 -14.08 -9.58 -10.13
N GLU A 221 -13.28 -10.63 -10.30
CA GLU A 221 -13.51 -11.92 -9.67
C GLU A 221 -13.36 -11.80 -8.15
N THR A 222 -12.29 -11.18 -7.66
CA THR A 222 -12.02 -11.04 -6.22
C THR A 222 -12.61 -9.78 -5.61
N GLY A 223 -12.67 -8.68 -6.36
CA GLY A 223 -13.00 -7.34 -5.89
C GLY A 223 -11.77 -6.56 -5.40
N PHE A 224 -10.55 -7.01 -5.72
CA PHE A 224 -9.31 -6.40 -5.26
C PHE A 224 -8.74 -5.44 -6.29
N TYR A 225 -7.93 -4.50 -5.84
CA TYR A 225 -7.15 -3.63 -6.71
C TYR A 225 -5.70 -4.06 -6.74
N TYR A 226 -5.11 -4.12 -7.92
CA TYR A 226 -3.72 -4.52 -8.15
C TYR A 226 -2.89 -3.33 -8.67
N LEU A 227 -1.70 -3.16 -8.09
CA LEU A 227 -0.66 -2.26 -8.58
C LEU A 227 0.72 -2.82 -8.20
N ALA A 228 1.62 -2.96 -9.18
CA ALA A 228 3.02 -3.34 -8.99
C ALA A 228 3.25 -4.51 -7.99
N GLY A 229 2.55 -5.65 -8.19
CA GLY A 229 2.69 -6.83 -7.32
C GLY A 229 1.94 -6.76 -5.99
N GLN A 230 1.34 -5.62 -5.65
CA GLN A 230 0.56 -5.45 -4.42
C GLN A 230 -0.95 -5.49 -4.71
N TYR A 231 -1.70 -6.08 -3.79
CA TYR A 231 -3.16 -6.15 -3.85
C TYR A 231 -3.75 -5.37 -2.70
N TYR A 232 -4.74 -4.53 -2.97
CA TYR A 232 -5.51 -3.79 -1.99
C TYR A 232 -6.94 -4.33 -1.93
N ILE A 233 -7.46 -4.49 -0.71
CA ILE A 233 -8.77 -5.08 -0.42
C ILE A 233 -9.68 -3.98 0.12
N PRO A 234 -10.59 -3.42 -0.70
CA PRO A 234 -11.46 -2.30 -0.31
C PRO A 234 -12.25 -2.55 0.97
N ARG A 235 -12.87 -3.74 1.10
CA ARG A 235 -13.65 -4.13 2.28
C ARG A 235 -12.86 -4.12 3.60
N LEU A 236 -11.55 -4.25 3.53
CA LEU A 236 -10.65 -4.26 4.68
C LEU A 236 -9.83 -2.97 4.79
N ALA A 237 -10.06 -2.03 3.87
CA ALA A 237 -9.31 -0.78 3.73
C ALA A 237 -7.79 -0.93 3.65
N THR A 238 -7.25 -2.10 3.31
CA THR A 238 -5.81 -2.37 3.46
C THR A 238 -5.21 -3.23 2.36
N PHE A 239 -3.88 -3.22 2.30
CA PHE A 239 -3.15 -4.15 1.45
C PHE A 239 -3.34 -5.58 1.96
N TRP A 240 -3.43 -6.49 1.02
CA TRP A 240 -3.40 -7.90 1.28
C TRP A 240 -2.12 -8.28 2.03
N GLU A 241 -2.28 -8.94 3.18
CA GLU A 241 -1.24 -9.66 3.89
C GLU A 241 -1.80 -11.01 4.39
N VAL A 242 -1.04 -12.09 4.21
CA VAL A 242 -1.42 -13.45 4.65
C VAL A 242 -1.87 -13.47 6.12
N GLU A 243 -1.11 -12.80 6.99
CA GLU A 243 -1.33 -12.85 8.44
C GLU A 243 -2.39 -11.86 8.94
N THR A 244 -2.70 -10.78 8.20
CA THR A 244 -3.79 -9.87 8.60
C THR A 244 -5.15 -10.51 8.34
N GLN A 245 -5.29 -11.32 7.28
CA GLN A 245 -6.54 -12.01 6.95
C GLN A 245 -6.95 -13.05 7.97
N LEU A 246 -6.00 -13.78 8.58
CA LEU A 246 -6.28 -14.72 9.67
C LEU A 246 -6.77 -14.03 10.96
N ASN A 247 -6.53 -12.72 11.11
CA ASN A 247 -6.86 -11.97 12.33
C ASN A 247 -8.12 -11.11 12.19
N LEU A 248 -8.69 -10.95 11.00
CA LEU A 248 -9.88 -10.13 10.77
C LEU A 248 -11.19 -10.77 11.28
N GLU A 249 -11.16 -12.06 11.66
CA GLU A 249 -12.21 -12.66 12.50
C GLU A 249 -12.22 -12.12 13.95
N LYS A 250 -11.17 -11.42 14.39
CA LYS A 250 -11.08 -10.78 15.70
C LYS A 250 -11.23 -9.27 15.54
N SER A 251 -12.48 -8.82 15.65
CA SER A 251 -12.91 -7.54 16.23
C SER A 251 -11.79 -6.49 16.40
N ASP A 252 -11.73 -5.49 15.52
CA ASP A 252 -11.64 -4.07 15.90
C ASP A 252 -11.61 -3.16 14.65
N ILE A 253 -12.76 -2.55 14.37
CA ILE A 253 -13.02 -1.53 13.31
C ILE A 253 -12.25 -0.21 13.57
N ALA A 254 -11.51 -0.11 14.70
CA ALA A 254 -10.84 1.11 15.12
C ALA A 254 -9.45 1.36 14.47
N VAL A 255 -8.96 0.48 13.59
CA VAL A 255 -7.62 0.59 12.97
C VAL A 255 -7.64 1.14 11.52
N LEU A 256 -8.81 1.58 11.04
CA LEU A 256 -9.06 1.83 9.61
C LEU A 256 -8.46 3.12 9.02
N TRP A 257 -8.14 4.15 9.82
CA TRP A 257 -7.86 5.48 9.23
C TRP A 257 -6.51 5.57 8.50
N GLY A 258 -5.46 4.90 8.98
CA GLY A 258 -4.13 4.96 8.32
C GLY A 258 -4.01 4.10 7.07
N GLN A 259 -4.92 3.14 6.85
CA GLN A 259 -4.75 2.09 5.84
C GLN A 259 -5.08 2.58 4.41
N GLU A 260 -6.14 3.39 4.27
CA GLU A 260 -6.45 4.05 2.98
C GLU A 260 -5.40 5.10 2.62
N ASP A 261 -4.95 5.90 3.60
CA ASP A 261 -3.87 6.88 3.42
C ASP A 261 -2.57 6.21 2.97
N ALA A 262 -2.23 5.05 3.55
CA ALA A 262 -1.06 4.28 3.13
C ALA A 262 -1.19 3.78 1.69
N MET A 263 -2.39 3.36 1.28
CA MET A 263 -2.66 2.93 -0.09
C MET A 263 -2.54 4.07 -1.09
N LEU A 264 -3.10 5.24 -0.78
CA LEU A 264 -2.99 6.42 -1.62
C LEU A 264 -1.53 6.89 -1.74
N LEU A 265 -0.79 6.94 -0.62
CA LEU A 265 0.62 7.31 -0.62
C LEU A 265 1.45 6.30 -1.43
N TYR A 266 1.19 5.02 -1.29
CA TYR A 266 1.83 3.98 -2.09
C TYR A 266 1.60 4.18 -3.59
N TYR A 267 0.33 4.40 -4.02
CA TYR A 267 0.01 4.68 -5.42
C TYR A 267 0.78 5.89 -5.95
N GLN A 268 0.79 6.99 -5.18
CA GLN A 268 1.48 8.23 -5.55
C GLN A 268 2.99 8.02 -5.70
N LEU A 269 3.62 7.31 -4.77
CA LEU A 269 5.06 7.03 -4.82
C LEU A 269 5.43 6.14 -5.99
N MET A 270 4.65 5.08 -6.24
CA MET A 270 4.94 4.15 -7.34
C MET A 270 4.79 4.80 -8.71
N ASN A 271 3.82 5.71 -8.86
CA ASN A 271 3.64 6.48 -10.09
C ASN A 271 4.49 7.74 -10.17
N ASN A 272 5.28 8.06 -9.13
CA ASN A 272 6.22 9.17 -9.16
C ASN A 272 7.50 8.77 -9.93
N SER A 273 7.82 9.49 -11.00
CA SER A 273 8.97 9.21 -11.86
C SER A 273 10.33 9.47 -11.21
N ASP A 274 10.38 10.26 -10.13
CA ASP A 274 11.60 10.53 -9.37
C ASP A 274 11.81 9.54 -8.19
N HIS A 275 10.74 8.88 -7.71
CA HIS A 275 10.82 7.89 -6.64
C HIS A 275 11.60 6.65 -7.09
N GLY A 276 12.67 6.29 -6.37
CA GLY A 276 13.59 5.21 -6.74
C GLY A 276 14.58 5.55 -7.87
N LYS A 277 14.62 6.78 -8.37
CA LYS A 277 15.57 7.20 -9.42
C LYS A 277 17.02 7.20 -8.95
N ASP A 278 17.98 6.96 -9.83
CA ASP A 278 19.40 6.94 -9.43
C ASP A 278 19.86 8.28 -8.83
N ILE A 279 20.59 8.21 -7.71
CA ILE A 279 21.13 9.37 -6.99
C ILE A 279 22.65 9.27 -6.85
N GLU A 280 23.33 10.36 -7.19
CA GLU A 280 24.78 10.47 -6.98
C GLU A 280 25.14 10.74 -5.52
N TYR A 281 26.29 10.21 -5.10
CA TYR A 281 26.78 10.47 -3.75
C TYR A 281 27.27 11.91 -3.65
N ASN A 282 26.76 12.64 -2.65
CA ASN A 282 27.20 14.01 -2.39
C ASN A 282 28.37 13.99 -1.39
N TYR A 283 29.59 14.30 -1.87
CA TYR A 283 30.79 14.38 -1.03
C TYR A 283 30.89 15.68 -0.20
N ASN A 284 30.06 16.70 -0.49
CA ASN A 284 30.23 18.07 -0.02
C ASN A 284 29.03 18.64 0.77
N GLY A 285 28.09 17.81 1.27
CA GLY A 285 26.86 18.29 1.93
C GLY A 285 26.17 17.27 2.85
N ASN A 286 25.03 17.67 3.43
CA ASN A 286 24.20 17.05 4.50
C ASN A 286 23.74 15.58 4.33
N GLY A 287 24.47 14.74 3.59
CA GLY A 287 24.08 13.37 3.22
C GLY A 287 23.29 13.34 1.91
N TRP A 288 23.49 12.27 1.13
CA TRP A 288 22.90 12.09 -0.21
C TRP A 288 21.36 12.01 -0.20
N CYS A 289 20.76 11.60 0.91
CA CYS A 289 19.32 11.42 1.09
C CYS A 289 18.62 12.61 1.77
N SER A 290 19.35 13.69 2.10
CA SER A 290 18.81 14.82 2.89
C SER A 290 17.63 15.53 2.22
N ALA A 291 17.65 15.67 0.90
CA ALA A 291 16.59 16.33 0.11
C ALA A 291 15.42 15.39 -0.26
N LEU A 292 15.50 14.10 0.07
CA LEU A 292 14.46 13.12 -0.24
C LEU A 292 13.34 13.18 0.81
N SER A 293 12.13 12.77 0.41
CA SER A 293 11.03 12.57 1.36
C SER A 293 11.35 11.43 2.33
N ASP A 294 10.70 11.44 3.50
CA ASP A 294 10.86 10.37 4.49
C ASP A 294 10.52 9.01 3.88
N ALA A 295 9.41 8.91 3.15
CA ALA A 295 8.99 7.70 2.45
C ALA A 295 10.06 7.17 1.48
N GLU A 296 10.67 8.05 0.67
CA GLU A 296 11.73 7.66 -0.27
C GLU A 296 13.00 7.18 0.47
N VAL A 297 13.40 7.83 1.57
CA VAL A 297 14.52 7.35 2.38
C VAL A 297 14.24 5.97 2.97
N ILE A 298 13.03 5.74 3.47
CA ILE A 298 12.63 4.45 4.04
C ILE A 298 12.51 3.36 2.97
N SER A 299 11.92 3.65 1.80
CA SER A 299 11.87 2.71 0.67
C SER A 299 13.29 2.26 0.28
N ARG A 300 14.20 3.22 0.12
CA ARG A 300 15.61 2.97 -0.21
C ARG A 300 16.37 2.23 0.88
N LEU A 301 16.05 2.49 2.14
CA LEU A 301 16.62 1.77 3.27
C LEU A 301 16.25 0.29 3.19
N ILE A 302 14.95 0.00 3.10
CA ILE A 302 14.45 -1.38 3.08
C ILE A 302 14.97 -2.11 1.84
N TYR A 303 14.98 -1.45 0.67
CA TYR A 303 15.54 -2.01 -0.56
C TYR A 303 17.07 -2.18 -0.46
N GLY A 304 17.78 -1.26 0.17
CA GLY A 304 19.22 -1.36 0.34
C GLY A 304 19.65 -2.53 1.24
N GLU A 305 18.86 -2.82 2.27
CA GLU A 305 19.08 -3.96 3.17
C GLU A 305 18.58 -5.29 2.55
N CYS A 306 17.48 -5.27 1.78
CA CYS A 306 16.72 -6.49 1.43
C CYS A 306 16.13 -6.50 -0.01
N GLY A 307 16.62 -5.69 -0.94
CA GLY A 307 16.04 -5.46 -2.28
C GLY A 307 16.64 -6.28 -3.42
N TYR A 308 17.35 -7.38 -3.14
CA TYR A 308 18.05 -8.12 -4.18
C TYR A 308 17.11 -9.01 -5.00
N GLU A 309 17.10 -8.81 -6.32
CA GLU A 309 16.51 -9.70 -7.32
C GLU A 309 17.66 -10.21 -8.21
N GLY A 310 17.86 -11.54 -8.29
CA GLY A 310 18.85 -12.08 -9.23
C GLY A 310 19.50 -13.42 -8.91
N SER A 311 19.25 -14.04 -7.75
CA SER A 311 19.75 -15.40 -7.50
C SER A 311 18.58 -16.35 -7.41
N GLY A 312 18.61 -17.45 -8.16
CA GLY A 312 17.62 -18.55 -8.12
C GLY A 312 17.57 -19.33 -6.79
N TYR A 313 17.86 -18.65 -5.67
CA TYR A 313 17.56 -19.07 -4.32
C TYR A 313 16.20 -18.48 -3.95
N GLU A 314 15.31 -19.36 -3.52
CA GLU A 314 13.90 -19.13 -3.23
C GLU A 314 13.64 -17.75 -2.59
N ALA A 315 12.94 -16.90 -3.34
CA ALA A 315 12.57 -15.53 -2.98
C ALA A 315 11.72 -15.41 -1.69
N SER A 316 11.30 -16.53 -1.08
CA SER A 316 10.45 -16.59 0.11
C SER A 316 11.06 -15.95 1.37
N GLY A 317 12.39 -15.83 1.44
CA GLY A 317 13.08 -15.26 2.60
C GLY A 317 13.12 -13.73 2.66
N TYR A 318 13.07 -13.05 1.50
CA TYR A 318 13.30 -11.61 1.43
C TYR A 318 12.11 -10.78 1.92
N TYR A 319 10.87 -11.24 1.67
CA TYR A 319 9.68 -10.60 2.25
C TYR A 319 9.77 -10.38 3.75
N ALA A 320 10.05 -11.48 4.47
CA ALA A 320 10.08 -11.46 5.93
C ALA A 320 11.18 -10.51 6.43
N GLN A 321 12.27 -10.37 5.69
CA GLN A 321 13.37 -9.45 6.01
C GLN A 321 12.99 -7.99 5.76
N ARG A 322 12.32 -7.66 4.65
CA ARG A 322 11.83 -6.30 4.39
C ARG A 322 10.84 -5.84 5.47
N LYS A 323 9.88 -6.70 5.82
CA LYS A 323 8.97 -6.48 6.96
C LYS A 323 9.75 -6.30 8.26
N ALA A 324 10.78 -7.10 8.50
CA ALA A 324 11.60 -7.01 9.71
C ALA A 324 12.29 -5.63 9.82
N VAL A 325 12.84 -5.10 8.73
CA VAL A 325 13.44 -3.74 8.71
C VAL A 325 12.38 -2.68 9.06
N GLY A 326 11.20 -2.76 8.45
CA GLY A 326 10.09 -1.86 8.76
C GLY A 326 9.68 -1.91 10.24
N TRP A 327 9.59 -3.12 10.81
CA TRP A 327 9.26 -3.32 12.22
C TRP A 327 10.35 -2.86 13.19
N VAL A 328 11.63 -2.92 12.80
CA VAL A 328 12.70 -2.29 13.59
C VAL A 328 12.51 -0.78 13.66
N LEU A 329 12.19 -0.13 12.54
CA LEU A 329 11.92 1.31 12.51
C LEU A 329 10.72 1.66 13.41
N GLN A 330 9.63 0.90 13.32
CA GLN A 330 8.45 1.09 14.17
C GLN A 330 8.77 0.94 15.65
N ASN A 331 9.46 -0.13 16.04
CA ASN A 331 9.82 -0.36 17.44
C ASN A 331 10.76 0.72 17.98
N ARG A 332 11.70 1.22 17.16
CA ARG A 332 12.58 2.33 17.55
C ARG A 332 11.79 3.62 17.75
N TYR A 333 10.81 3.88 16.88
CA TYR A 333 9.93 5.04 16.99
C TYR A 333 9.07 4.99 18.25
N ASP A 334 8.55 3.80 18.60
CA ASP A 334 7.72 3.60 19.79
C ASP A 334 8.54 3.54 21.09
N TYR A 335 9.87 3.44 21.00
CA TYR A 335 10.72 3.29 22.16
C TYR A 335 10.77 4.59 22.97
N SER A 336 10.18 4.58 24.15
CA SER A 336 9.94 5.76 25.00
C SER A 336 11.17 6.37 25.68
N SER A 337 12.38 6.18 25.13
CA SER A 337 13.62 6.76 25.66
C SER A 337 14.24 7.73 24.65
N ASN A 338 15.15 8.59 25.11
CA ASN A 338 15.88 9.51 24.24
C ASN A 338 16.95 8.83 23.36
N ARG A 339 16.94 7.50 23.26
CA ARG A 339 17.90 6.74 22.42
C ARG A 339 17.65 6.95 20.93
N PHE A 340 16.38 6.99 20.52
CA PHE A 340 15.99 7.08 19.12
C PHE A 340 15.22 8.38 18.85
N PRO A 341 15.41 9.01 17.68
CA PRO A 341 14.59 10.13 17.23
C PRO A 341 13.12 9.75 17.09
N ASN A 342 12.24 10.75 17.07
CA ASN A 342 10.79 10.57 16.89
C ASN A 342 10.36 10.81 15.43
N ASN A 343 11.21 10.44 14.49
CA ASN A 343 11.01 10.54 13.04
C ASN A 343 11.74 9.38 12.35
N PHE A 344 11.07 8.68 11.43
CA PHE A 344 11.63 7.50 10.77
C PHE A 344 12.86 7.80 9.92
N LYS A 345 12.87 8.92 9.17
CA LYS A 345 14.05 9.33 8.39
C LYS A 345 15.23 9.65 9.30
N GLU A 346 15.01 10.33 10.41
CA GLU A 346 16.06 10.60 11.39
C GLU A 346 16.60 9.31 12.02
N ILE A 347 15.72 8.36 12.36
CA ILE A 347 16.12 7.00 12.80
C ILE A 347 16.98 6.32 11.72
N ALA A 348 16.55 6.35 10.46
CA ALA A 348 17.26 5.74 9.34
C ALA A 348 18.64 6.39 9.07
N MET A 349 18.77 7.69 9.34
CA MET A 349 19.98 8.47 9.11
C MET A 349 20.97 8.46 10.28
N GLN A 350 20.62 7.82 11.41
CA GLN A 350 21.54 7.69 12.54
C GLN A 350 22.86 7.04 12.10
N THR A 351 23.97 7.61 12.57
CA THR A 351 25.31 7.16 12.25
C THR A 351 25.52 5.72 12.71
N ASP A 352 26.04 4.88 11.83
CA ASP A 352 26.36 3.46 12.07
C ASP A 352 25.16 2.53 12.39
N GLU A 353 23.93 3.05 12.37
CA GLU A 353 22.70 2.24 12.53
C GLU A 353 22.30 1.52 11.24
N PHE A 354 22.24 2.24 10.11
CA PHE A 354 21.89 1.69 8.79
C PHE A 354 22.91 2.13 7.75
N LYS A 355 23.94 1.31 7.51
CA LYS A 355 25.08 1.71 6.67
C LYS A 355 24.70 1.93 5.20
N VAL A 356 23.60 1.33 4.73
CA VAL A 356 23.07 1.59 3.37
C VAL A 356 22.53 3.01 3.20
N ILE A 357 22.24 3.71 4.31
CA ILE A 357 21.81 5.12 4.31
C ILE A 357 22.95 6.04 4.78
N SER A 358 23.49 5.80 5.99
CA SER A 358 24.42 6.73 6.66
C SER A 358 25.91 6.45 6.39
N GLY A 359 26.22 5.39 5.66
CA GLY A 359 27.57 4.96 5.37
C GLY A 359 28.29 5.72 4.24
N PRO A 360 29.55 5.34 3.95
CA PRO A 360 30.33 5.90 2.84
C PRO A 360 29.73 5.55 1.45
N ASN A 361 30.21 6.21 0.39
CA ASN A 361 29.73 6.05 -0.99
C ASN A 361 29.54 4.57 -1.42
N ASN A 362 30.51 3.71 -1.15
CA ASN A 362 30.44 2.29 -1.53
C ASN A 362 29.35 1.53 -0.77
N ALA A 363 29.08 1.87 0.49
CA ALA A 363 28.08 1.18 1.30
C ALA A 363 26.65 1.64 0.98
N THR A 364 26.48 2.89 0.52
CA THR A 364 25.17 3.46 0.16
C THR A 364 24.79 3.24 -1.30
N ALA A 365 25.66 2.60 -2.10
CA ALA A 365 25.45 2.45 -3.54
C ALA A 365 24.15 1.68 -3.87
N ILE A 366 23.84 0.62 -3.14
CA ILE A 366 22.66 -0.22 -3.36
C ILE A 366 21.33 0.50 -3.08
N ALA A 367 21.32 1.41 -2.11
CA ALA A 367 20.15 2.24 -1.80
C ALA A 367 20.00 3.44 -2.77
N ARG A 368 21.02 3.72 -3.58
CA ARG A 368 21.10 4.91 -4.44
C ARG A 368 20.98 4.62 -5.93
N LYS A 369 21.49 3.48 -6.40
CA LYS A 369 21.70 3.20 -7.81
C LYS A 369 21.18 1.83 -8.20
N GLY A 370 20.65 1.73 -9.42
CA GLY A 370 20.21 0.45 -10.00
C GLY A 370 18.98 -0.12 -9.29
N ILE A 371 18.14 0.74 -8.72
CA ILE A 371 16.83 0.33 -8.18
C ILE A 371 15.95 -0.01 -9.39
N LEU A 372 15.48 -1.26 -9.44
CA LEU A 372 14.54 -1.70 -10.46
C LEU A 372 13.13 -1.25 -10.07
N ARG A 373 12.72 -0.07 -10.55
CA ARG A 373 11.47 0.59 -10.13
C ARG A 373 10.23 -0.22 -10.49
N GLU A 374 10.32 -1.02 -11.55
CA GLU A 374 9.27 -1.90 -12.04
C GLU A 374 9.10 -3.20 -11.24
N SER A 375 9.98 -3.44 -10.28
CA SER A 375 10.03 -4.69 -9.55
C SER A 375 9.09 -4.74 -8.35
N GLY A 376 8.55 -5.92 -8.07
CA GLY A 376 7.74 -6.16 -6.89
C GLY A 376 8.51 -5.95 -5.60
N SER A 377 9.83 -6.15 -5.58
CA SER A 377 10.66 -5.85 -4.41
C SER A 377 10.65 -4.37 -4.08
N TRP A 378 10.85 -3.49 -5.07
CA TRP A 378 10.77 -2.05 -4.85
C TRP A 378 9.36 -1.61 -4.45
N ALA A 379 8.35 -2.19 -5.09
CA ALA A 379 6.96 -1.93 -4.77
C ALA A 379 6.63 -2.30 -3.32
N GLU A 380 7.11 -3.44 -2.84
CA GLU A 380 6.91 -3.87 -1.46
C GLU A 380 7.63 -2.97 -0.46
N CYS A 381 8.90 -2.61 -0.74
CA CYS A 381 9.64 -1.65 0.09
C CYS A 381 8.87 -0.32 0.21
N THR A 382 8.26 0.12 -0.89
CA THR A 382 7.44 1.33 -0.94
C THR A 382 6.11 1.17 -0.20
N LYS A 383 5.46 0.00 -0.27
CA LYS A 383 4.27 -0.31 0.55
C LYS A 383 4.58 -0.24 2.05
N ILE A 384 5.68 -0.84 2.49
CA ILE A 384 6.10 -0.82 3.90
C ILE A 384 6.41 0.61 4.34
N ALA A 385 7.15 1.37 3.52
CA ALA A 385 7.45 2.77 3.80
C ALA A 385 6.18 3.62 3.91
N ALA A 386 5.24 3.48 2.98
CA ALA A 386 3.96 4.18 3.00
C ALA A 386 3.15 3.83 4.27
N SER A 387 3.11 2.53 4.62
CA SER A 387 2.44 2.06 5.84
C SER A 387 3.05 2.65 7.11
N LEU A 388 4.39 2.77 7.18
CA LEU A 388 5.06 3.45 8.30
C LEU A 388 4.67 4.93 8.38
N MET A 389 4.63 5.64 7.25
CA MET A 389 4.28 7.07 7.22
C MET A 389 2.84 7.34 7.70
N CYS A 390 1.97 6.35 7.55
CA CYS A 390 0.55 6.43 7.90
C CYS A 390 0.22 5.70 9.22
N SER A 391 1.23 5.31 10.00
CA SER A 391 1.07 4.69 11.32
C SER A 391 1.77 5.52 12.40
N PHE A 392 1.13 5.64 13.56
CA PHE A 392 1.66 6.37 14.72
C PHE A 392 2.18 5.46 15.83
N ASN A 393 1.89 4.15 15.75
CA ASN A 393 2.29 3.15 16.73
C ASN A 393 2.29 1.74 16.11
N ALA A 394 2.91 0.79 16.80
CA ALA A 394 2.96 -0.61 16.41
C ALA A 394 1.60 -1.26 16.15
N SER A 395 0.53 -0.85 16.86
CA SER A 395 -0.80 -1.43 16.65
C SER A 395 -1.34 -1.06 15.27
N GLU A 396 -1.26 0.22 14.90
CA GLU A 396 -1.66 0.69 13.58
C GLU A 396 -0.80 0.10 12.46
N PHE A 397 0.52 0.04 12.67
CA PHE A 397 1.42 -0.57 11.69
C PHE A 397 1.10 -2.06 11.49
N SER A 398 0.77 -2.80 12.55
CA SER A 398 0.42 -4.23 12.46
C SER A 398 -0.84 -4.53 11.65
N ALA A 399 -1.75 -3.57 11.52
CA ALA A 399 -2.94 -3.72 10.69
C ALA A 399 -2.68 -3.54 9.19
N MET A 400 -1.51 -3.01 8.81
CA MET A 400 -1.09 -2.88 7.41
C MET A 400 0.02 -3.87 7.07
N ILE A 401 1.00 -4.03 7.96
CA ILE A 401 2.18 -4.86 7.77
C ILE A 401 2.33 -5.79 8.97
N SER A 402 2.03 -7.06 8.74
CA SER A 402 2.13 -8.11 9.76
C SER A 402 3.57 -8.32 10.28
N LYS A 403 3.73 -8.69 11.56
CA LYS A 403 5.07 -9.02 12.10
C LYS A 403 5.58 -10.32 11.47
N PRO A 404 6.83 -10.39 11.00
CA PRO A 404 7.42 -11.67 10.62
C PRO A 404 7.33 -12.69 11.76
N SER A 405 7.19 -13.98 11.44
CA SER A 405 7.24 -15.05 12.44
C SER A 405 8.53 -14.96 13.28
N GLY A 406 8.39 -15.00 14.62
CA GLY A 406 9.50 -14.81 15.56
C GLY A 406 9.92 -13.35 15.81
N PHE A 407 9.29 -12.37 15.15
CA PHE A 407 9.49 -10.94 15.39
C PHE A 407 8.56 -10.45 16.50
N SER A 408 9.10 -9.70 17.46
CA SER A 408 8.38 -9.03 18.54
C SER A 408 8.80 -7.56 18.67
N ASN A 409 9.79 -7.27 19.51
CA ASN A 409 10.24 -5.93 19.89
C ASN A 409 11.72 -5.69 19.49
N GLN A 410 12.22 -6.40 18.50
CA GLN A 410 13.55 -6.22 17.96
C GLN A 410 13.73 -4.76 17.52
N MET A 411 14.74 -4.11 18.09
CA MET A 411 15.17 -2.76 17.73
C MET A 411 16.61 -2.74 17.22
N PHE A 412 17.35 -3.83 17.43
CA PHE A 412 18.77 -3.92 17.19
C PHE A 412 19.07 -5.09 16.25
N PHE A 413 20.11 -4.90 15.46
CA PHE A 413 20.68 -5.95 14.63
C PHE A 413 21.92 -6.52 15.37
N VAL A 414 22.42 -7.71 14.98
CA VAL A 414 23.60 -8.33 15.62
C VAL A 414 24.51 -8.92 14.56
N SER A 415 25.73 -8.41 14.36
CA SER A 415 26.63 -8.86 13.28
C SER A 415 26.87 -10.37 13.19
N LEU A 416 27.11 -10.90 11.98
CA LEU A 416 27.41 -12.32 11.77
C LEU A 416 28.56 -12.84 12.63
N GLY A 417 29.62 -12.04 12.76
CA GLY A 417 30.78 -12.41 13.57
C GLY A 417 30.44 -12.51 15.05
N VAL A 418 29.64 -11.55 15.56
CA VAL A 418 29.16 -11.53 16.95
C VAL A 418 28.17 -12.67 17.20
N TRP A 419 27.27 -12.94 16.25
CA TRP A 419 26.36 -14.07 16.30
C TRP A 419 27.12 -15.40 16.33
N ASN A 420 28.06 -15.61 15.41
CA ASN A 420 28.87 -16.83 15.36
C ASN A 420 29.71 -17.00 16.63
N ALA A 421 30.17 -15.92 17.26
CA ALA A 421 30.86 -15.99 18.54
C ALA A 421 29.93 -16.39 19.69
N GLY A 422 28.70 -15.87 19.76
CA GLY A 422 27.71 -16.23 20.77
C GLY A 422 27.14 -17.63 20.59
N TYR A 423 26.79 -18.01 19.36
CA TYR A 423 26.25 -19.32 18.98
C TYR A 423 27.25 -20.45 19.27
N ASN A 424 28.50 -20.31 18.83
CA ASN A 424 29.53 -21.34 19.07
C ASN A 424 29.95 -21.42 20.55
N ALA A 425 29.72 -20.37 21.34
CA ALA A 425 30.03 -20.35 22.78
C ALA A 425 28.86 -20.82 23.66
N GLY A 426 27.69 -21.16 23.10
CA GLY A 426 26.48 -21.50 23.88
C GLY A 426 26.03 -20.36 24.81
N ASN A 427 26.46 -19.13 24.55
CA ASN A 427 26.41 -18.03 25.50
C ASN A 427 25.24 -17.11 25.15
N SER A 428 24.25 -17.03 26.04
CA SER A 428 23.10 -16.12 25.92
C SER A 428 23.43 -14.68 26.30
N THR A 429 24.72 -14.30 26.33
CA THR A 429 25.20 -12.98 26.76
C THR A 429 26.31 -12.46 25.85
N LEU A 430 26.24 -11.17 25.51
CA LEU A 430 27.30 -10.42 24.83
C LEU A 430 27.77 -9.28 25.77
N ASN A 431 29.08 -9.21 26.06
CA ASN A 431 29.68 -8.22 26.98
C ASN A 431 28.99 -8.13 28.37
N GLY A 432 28.49 -9.25 28.89
CA GLY A 432 27.81 -9.30 30.21
C GLY A 432 26.32 -8.95 30.18
N ASN A 433 25.77 -8.54 29.03
CA ASN A 433 24.34 -8.29 28.84
C ASN A 433 23.68 -9.49 28.14
N ALA A 434 22.45 -9.84 28.56
CA ALA A 434 21.68 -10.91 27.92
C ALA A 434 21.33 -10.53 26.47
N VAL A 435 21.56 -11.45 25.52
CA VAL A 435 21.17 -11.24 24.13
C VAL A 435 19.67 -11.49 24.02
N GLN A 436 18.88 -10.43 23.91
CA GLN A 436 17.44 -10.48 23.71
C GLN A 436 17.10 -9.93 22.31
N ASN A 437 16.10 -10.54 21.65
CA ASN A 437 15.55 -10.11 20.36
C ASN A 437 16.50 -10.26 19.15
N ILE A 438 16.69 -11.50 18.65
CA ILE A 438 17.45 -11.80 17.42
C ILE A 438 16.50 -12.32 16.37
N ILE A 439 16.66 -11.92 15.12
CA ILE A 439 15.97 -12.55 13.99
C ILE A 439 17.00 -13.09 13.03
N LEU A 440 16.99 -14.41 12.93
CA LEU A 440 17.74 -15.19 12.00
C LEU A 440 16.70 -15.79 11.04
N ASN A 441 16.79 -15.50 9.74
CA ASN A 441 16.20 -16.38 8.73
C ASN A 441 17.36 -16.97 7.92
N ILE A 442 17.56 -18.28 8.08
CA ILE A 442 18.66 -19.03 7.46
C ILE A 442 18.22 -19.42 6.05
N GLY A 443 18.77 -18.74 5.05
CA GLY A 443 18.78 -19.20 3.66
C GLY A 443 20.08 -18.78 3.01
N ASN A 444 21.04 -19.72 2.90
CA ASN A 444 22.24 -19.63 2.06
C ASN A 444 21.87 -18.95 0.71
N VAL A 445 22.51 -17.88 0.23
CA VAL A 445 23.82 -17.92 -0.46
C VAL A 445 24.36 -16.49 -0.71
N GLU A 446 25.64 -16.29 -0.35
CA GLU A 446 26.65 -15.36 -0.91
C GLU A 446 26.37 -13.82 -1.03
N ASN A 447 25.67 -13.24 -0.04
CA ASN A 447 25.52 -11.80 0.35
C ASN A 447 24.58 -10.92 -0.50
N PRO A 448 23.56 -10.27 0.14
CA PRO A 448 23.78 -9.15 1.07
C PRO A 448 23.22 -9.37 2.49
N ASN A 449 23.74 -8.58 3.43
CA ASN A 449 23.69 -8.74 4.89
C ASN A 449 22.39 -8.22 5.52
N VAL A 450 21.95 -8.80 6.64
CA VAL A 450 21.14 -8.09 7.67
C VAL A 450 21.96 -8.03 8.95
N PHE A 451 22.75 -6.96 9.14
CA PHE A 451 23.62 -6.78 10.31
C PHE A 451 24.02 -5.32 10.55
N PHE A 452 23.78 -4.78 11.76
CA PHE A 452 24.60 -3.71 12.35
C PHE A 452 24.78 -3.88 13.87
N ASN A 453 25.81 -3.24 14.39
CA ASN A 453 26.46 -3.42 15.68
C ASN A 453 26.47 -2.06 16.36
N PHE A 454 25.99 -1.95 17.61
CA PHE A 454 26.56 -0.98 18.54
C PHE A 454 27.37 -1.77 19.53
N LEU A 455 28.69 -1.77 19.33
CA LEU A 455 29.59 -1.92 20.45
C LEU A 455 29.42 -0.65 21.25
N ASP A 456 29.11 -0.81 22.54
CA ASP A 456 29.35 0.21 23.53
C ASP A 456 30.80 0.72 23.40
N ILE A 457 30.95 1.96 22.95
CA ILE A 457 31.90 2.93 23.49
C ILE A 457 31.13 4.21 23.77
#